data_AF-A0A3B9Y5F6-F1
#
_entry.id   AF-A0A3B9Y5F6-F1
#
_cell.length_a   1.000
_cell.length_b   1.000
_cell.length_c   1.000
_cell.angle_alpha   90.00
_cell.angle_beta   90.00
_cell.angle_gamma   90.00
#
_symmetry.space_group_name_H-M   'P 1'
#
loop_
_entity.id
_entity.type
_entity.pdbx_description
1 polymer ?
#
loop_
_entity_poly.entity_id
_entity_poly.type
_entity_poly.pdbx_seq_one_letter_code
_entity_poly.pdbx_strand_id
1 'polypeptide(L)'
;MVGIKEALADEYPLESTEQGMNIVISPQGVNQTPGSSMLRFTSIDSRWSVILSNETVSLETREYSHIDELTMRFASILENVASHLRPRHQLRIGLRFINEFRFPDGDRYETWGRLLNANLIGLGFGG
;
A
#
# COMPACT_ATOMS: atom_id res chain seq x y z
N MET A 1 10.57 -18.30 -2.13
CA MET A 1 10.63 -17.04 -1.37
C MET A 1 11.92 -16.84 -0.59
N VAL A 2 12.64 -17.89 -0.18
CA VAL A 2 13.92 -17.75 0.56
C VAL A 2 14.87 -16.78 -0.17
N GLY A 3 15.25 -17.08 -1.43
CA GLY A 3 16.18 -16.23 -2.20
C GLY A 3 15.85 -14.74 -2.30
N ILE A 4 14.56 -14.35 -2.32
CA ILE A 4 14.20 -12.93 -2.39
C ILE A 4 14.28 -12.25 -1.01
N LYS A 5 14.11 -12.99 0.08
CA LYS A 5 14.33 -12.47 1.43
C LYS A 5 15.79 -12.07 1.62
N GLU A 6 16.72 -12.95 1.26
CA GLU A 6 18.14 -12.64 1.35
C GLU A 6 18.52 -11.47 0.44
N ALA A 7 17.97 -11.43 -0.78
CA ALA A 7 18.26 -10.35 -1.72
C ALA A 7 17.75 -8.96 -1.26
N LEU A 8 16.69 -8.92 -0.47
CA LEU A 8 16.16 -7.67 0.09
C LEU A 8 16.75 -7.33 1.46
N ALA A 9 17.46 -8.24 2.12
CA ALA A 9 17.89 -8.09 3.50
C ALA A 9 18.86 -6.92 3.74
N ASP A 10 19.67 -6.56 2.73
CA ASP A 10 20.65 -5.48 2.85
C ASP A 10 19.97 -4.09 2.96
N GLU A 11 18.90 -3.86 2.19
CA GLU A 11 18.18 -2.58 2.16
C GLU A 11 16.91 -2.57 3.04
N TYR A 12 16.27 -3.73 3.22
CA TYR A 12 14.98 -3.91 3.89
C TYR A 12 15.01 -5.06 4.93
N PRO A 13 15.86 -4.98 5.98
CA PRO A 13 16.13 -6.11 6.88
C PRO A 13 14.97 -6.45 7.82
N LEU A 14 14.01 -5.54 8.04
CA LEU A 14 12.94 -5.74 9.02
C LEU A 14 11.78 -6.50 8.38
N GLU A 15 11.66 -7.79 8.67
CA GLU A 15 10.58 -8.65 8.16
C GLU A 15 9.38 -8.70 9.12
N SER A 16 8.17 -8.57 8.57
CA SER A 16 6.93 -8.97 9.23
C SER A 16 6.00 -9.71 8.27
N THR A 17 5.09 -10.51 8.83
CA THR A 17 4.00 -11.14 8.08
C THR A 17 2.70 -10.44 8.44
N GLU A 18 1.99 -9.94 7.45
CA GLU A 18 0.68 -9.30 7.59
C GLU A 18 -0.38 -10.23 7.01
N GLN A 19 -1.43 -10.51 7.79
CA GLN A 19 -2.62 -11.21 7.29
C GLN A 19 -3.71 -10.18 7.03
N GLY A 20 -4.08 -10.05 5.76
CA GLY A 20 -5.26 -9.26 5.40
C GLY A 20 -6.54 -9.89 5.93
N MET A 21 -7.57 -9.08 6.15
CA MET A 21 -8.93 -9.54 6.40
C MET A 21 -9.83 -8.87 5.36
N ASN A 22 -10.65 -9.66 4.67
CA ASN A 22 -11.62 -9.14 3.72
C ASN A 22 -13.02 -9.18 4.35
N ILE A 23 -13.70 -8.03 4.39
CA ILE A 23 -15.06 -7.90 4.92
C ILE A 23 -15.98 -7.58 3.74
N VAL A 24 -16.91 -8.49 3.46
CA VAL A 24 -17.95 -8.30 2.44
C VAL A 24 -19.26 -7.98 3.14
N ILE A 25 -19.77 -6.78 2.92
CA ILE A 25 -21.08 -6.35 3.42
C ILE A 25 -22.09 -6.55 2.30
N SER A 26 -23.11 -7.38 2.56
CA SER A 26 -24.18 -7.70 1.62
C SER A 26 -25.54 -7.63 2.32
N PRO A 27 -26.67 -7.56 1.58
CA PRO A 27 -28.00 -7.66 2.17
C PRO A 27 -28.22 -8.97 2.96
N GLN A 28 -27.47 -10.03 2.65
CA GLN A 28 -27.51 -11.31 3.36
C GLN A 28 -26.70 -11.31 4.67
N GLY A 29 -25.98 -10.23 4.98
CA GLY A 29 -25.17 -10.06 6.18
C GLY A 29 -23.72 -9.70 5.89
N VAL A 30 -22.91 -9.71 6.96
CA VAL A 30 -21.47 -9.46 6.92
C VAL A 30 -20.73 -10.79 6.85
N ASN A 31 -19.96 -11.01 5.77
CA ASN A 31 -19.07 -12.15 5.64
C ASN A 31 -17.63 -11.69 5.82
N GLN A 32 -16.88 -12.43 6.64
CA GLN A 32 -15.44 -12.24 6.79
C GLN A 32 -14.73 -13.40 6.12
N THR A 33 -13.77 -13.10 5.26
CA THR A 33 -12.91 -14.11 4.62
C THR A 33 -11.46 -13.78 4.98
N PRO A 34 -10.65 -14.78 5.36
CA PRO A 34 -9.22 -14.59 5.51
C PRO A 34 -8.65 -13.97 4.23
N GLY A 35 -7.97 -12.83 4.35
CA GLY A 35 -7.25 -12.22 3.24
C GLY A 35 -5.96 -12.95 2.94
N SER A 36 -5.26 -12.51 1.89
CA SER A 36 -3.95 -13.06 1.56
C SER A 36 -2.91 -12.71 2.63
N SER A 37 -1.99 -13.64 2.88
CA SER A 37 -0.78 -13.39 3.67
C SER A 37 0.21 -12.61 2.82
N MET A 38 0.78 -11.55 3.39
CA MET A 38 1.77 -10.69 2.75
C MET A 38 3.01 -10.62 3.63
N LEU A 39 4.17 -10.62 2.99
CA LEU A 39 5.45 -10.34 3.64
C LEU A 39 5.75 -8.86 3.48
N ARG A 40 6.08 -8.19 4.57
CA ARG A 40 6.56 -6.82 4.56
C ARG A 40 8.03 -6.80 4.95
N PHE A 41 8.84 -6.16 4.12
CA PHE A 41 10.26 -5.88 4.37
C PHE A 41 10.42 -4.38 4.51
N THR A 42 10.97 -3.92 5.63
CA THR A 42 11.07 -2.49 5.94
C THR A 42 12.52 -2.09 6.13
N SER A 43 12.87 -0.91 5.60
CA SER A 43 14.19 -0.32 5.81
C SER A 43 14.43 0.01 7.28
N ILE A 44 15.69 0.07 7.73
CA ILE A 44 16.04 0.34 9.13
C ILE A 44 15.44 1.67 9.63
N ASP A 45 15.41 2.68 8.76
CA ASP A 45 14.83 3.99 9.05
C ASP A 45 13.29 4.03 9.01
N SER A 46 12.64 2.89 8.71
CA SER A 46 11.18 2.75 8.57
C SER A 46 10.56 3.65 7.49
N ARG A 47 11.36 4.23 6.59
CA ARG A 47 10.85 5.10 5.53
C ARG A 47 10.27 4.33 4.35
N TRP A 48 10.82 3.16 4.05
CA TRP A 48 10.45 2.36 2.90
C TRP A 48 9.99 0.98 3.32
N SER A 49 8.91 0.52 2.71
CA SER A 49 8.43 -0.85 2.87
C SER A 49 8.18 -1.51 1.53
N VAL A 50 8.74 -2.70 1.34
CA VAL A 50 8.39 -3.62 0.25
C VAL A 50 7.35 -4.58 0.77
N ILE A 51 6.20 -4.66 0.10
CA ILE A 51 5.17 -5.66 0.39
C ILE A 51 5.14 -6.65 -0.74
N LEU A 52 5.27 -7.93 -0.39
CA LEU A 52 5.30 -9.04 -1.32
C LEU A 52 4.21 -10.04 -0.97
N SER A 53 3.39 -10.39 -1.95
CA SER A 53 2.46 -11.51 -1.89
C SER A 53 2.77 -12.49 -3.02
N ASN A 54 1.97 -13.55 -3.14
CA ASN A 54 2.08 -14.46 -4.28
C ASN A 54 1.74 -13.80 -5.63
N GLU A 55 0.98 -12.69 -5.62
CA GLU A 55 0.42 -12.08 -6.83
C GLU A 55 0.89 -10.65 -7.06
N THR A 56 1.43 -10.00 -6.03
CA THR A 56 1.74 -8.58 -6.04
C THR A 56 3.10 -8.29 -5.39
N VAL A 57 3.76 -7.26 -5.91
CA VAL A 57 4.88 -6.58 -5.25
C VAL A 57 4.60 -5.08 -5.25
N SER A 58 4.79 -4.42 -4.12
CA SER A 58 4.63 -2.97 -3.99
C SER A 58 5.75 -2.36 -3.15
N LEU A 59 6.10 -1.12 -3.48
CA LEU A 59 6.99 -0.28 -2.69
C LEU A 59 6.17 0.89 -2.14
N GLU A 60 6.22 1.06 -0.83
CA GLU A 60 5.57 2.14 -0.11
C GLU A 60 6.62 3.03 0.54
N THR A 61 6.33 4.33 0.59
CA THR A 61 7.11 5.30 1.34
C THR A 61 6.20 6.35 1.95
N ARG A 62 6.54 6.80 3.15
CA ARG A 62 5.87 7.96 3.78
C ARG A 62 6.44 9.27 3.28
N GLU A 63 7.73 9.27 2.91
CA GLU A 63 8.48 10.47 2.56
C GLU A 63 9.59 10.13 1.54
N TYR A 64 9.57 10.84 0.42
CA TYR A 64 10.60 10.78 -0.61
C TYR A 64 10.91 12.19 -1.11
N SER A 65 12.17 12.45 -1.42
CA SER A 65 12.60 13.78 -1.89
C SER A 65 12.35 13.95 -3.39
N HIS A 66 12.63 12.90 -4.17
CA HIS A 66 12.51 12.90 -5.62
C HIS A 66 11.91 11.59 -6.12
N ILE A 67 11.05 11.66 -7.14
CA ILE A 67 10.43 10.47 -7.73
C ILE A 67 11.47 9.49 -8.28
N ASP A 68 12.64 10.00 -8.69
CA ASP A 68 13.75 9.17 -9.17
C ASP A 68 14.25 8.20 -8.09
N GLU A 69 14.25 8.61 -6.80
CA GLU A 69 14.61 7.71 -5.70
C GLU A 69 13.65 6.52 -5.62
N LEU A 70 12.34 6.81 -5.69
CA LEU A 70 11.30 5.78 -5.69
C LEU A 70 11.47 4.84 -6.89
N THR A 71 11.70 5.40 -8.07
CA THR A 71 11.77 4.64 -9.31
C THR A 71 13.02 3.76 -9.36
N MET A 72 14.18 4.27 -8.92
CA MET A 72 15.43 3.50 -8.82
C MET A 72 15.30 2.34 -7.82
N ARG A 73 14.76 2.61 -6.62
CA ARG A 73 14.53 1.57 -5.61
C ARG A 73 13.56 0.51 -6.12
N PHE A 74 12.46 0.92 -6.76
CA PHE A 74 11.48 -0.03 -7.28
C PHE A 74 12.05 -0.86 -8.44
N ALA A 75 12.87 -0.28 -9.31
CA ALA A 75 13.57 -1.02 -10.36
C ALA A 75 14.46 -2.13 -9.76
N SER A 76 15.28 -1.81 -8.75
CA SER A 76 16.10 -2.80 -8.03
C SER A 76 15.26 -3.95 -7.43
N ILE A 77 14.11 -3.62 -6.82
CA ILE A 77 13.19 -4.64 -6.29
C ILE A 77 12.63 -5.52 -7.41
N LEU A 78 12.23 -4.93 -8.54
CA LEU A 78 11.70 -5.67 -9.68
C LEU A 78 12.75 -6.58 -10.33
N GLU A 79 14.02 -6.16 -10.39
CA GLU A 79 15.13 -7.01 -10.85
C GLU A 79 15.33 -8.21 -9.93
N ASN A 80 15.24 -8.01 -8.61
CA ASN A 80 15.28 -9.09 -7.62
C ASN A 80 14.08 -10.04 -7.76
N VAL A 81 12.88 -9.51 -7.96
CA VAL A 81 11.67 -10.30 -8.24
C VAL A 81 11.83 -11.11 -9.53
N ALA A 82 12.32 -10.49 -10.60
CA ALA A 82 12.53 -11.16 -11.88
C ALA A 82 13.54 -12.31 -11.76
N SER A 83 14.64 -12.09 -11.03
CA SER A 83 15.71 -13.07 -10.87
C SER A 83 15.30 -14.27 -10.00
N HIS A 84 14.60 -14.01 -8.90
CA HIS A 84 14.30 -15.03 -7.87
C HIS A 84 12.92 -15.67 -8.02
N LEU A 85 11.91 -14.92 -8.49
CA LEU A 85 10.53 -15.40 -8.59
C LEU A 85 10.09 -15.68 -10.03
N ARG A 86 10.73 -15.04 -11.02
CA ARG A 86 10.50 -15.26 -12.46
C ARG A 86 9.01 -15.21 -12.85
N PRO A 87 8.29 -14.11 -12.55
CA PRO A 87 6.90 -13.97 -12.93
C PRO A 87 6.75 -14.08 -14.46
N ARG A 88 5.73 -14.81 -14.92
CA ARG A 88 5.50 -15.04 -16.36
C ARG A 88 4.64 -13.97 -17.02
N HIS A 89 3.83 -13.29 -16.23
CA HIS A 89 2.85 -12.32 -16.71
C HIS A 89 2.83 -11.11 -15.79
N GLN A 90 2.60 -9.95 -16.39
CA GLN A 90 2.37 -8.69 -15.69
C GLN A 90 0.99 -8.18 -16.09
N LEU A 91 0.07 -8.14 -15.13
CA LEU A 91 -1.31 -7.71 -15.40
C LEU A 91 -1.51 -6.20 -15.23
N ARG A 92 -0.82 -5.60 -14.25
CA ARG A 92 -1.02 -4.20 -13.87
C ARG A 92 0.26 -3.59 -13.31
N ILE A 93 0.50 -2.33 -13.66
CA ILE A 93 1.39 -1.42 -12.94
C ILE A 93 0.53 -0.24 -12.47
N GLY A 94 0.78 0.24 -11.26
CA GLY A 94 0.11 1.40 -10.71
C GLY A 94 1.06 2.22 -9.85
N LEU A 95 0.82 3.53 -9.84
CA LEU A 95 1.45 4.47 -8.93
C LEU A 95 0.33 5.19 -8.17
N ARG A 96 0.39 5.18 -6.84
CA ARG A 96 -0.60 5.84 -5.99
C ARG A 96 0.10 6.85 -5.10
N PHE A 97 -0.29 8.11 -5.25
CA PHE A 97 0.00 9.15 -4.29
C PHE A 97 -1.14 9.23 -3.29
N ILE A 98 -0.83 9.12 -2.00
CA ILE A 98 -1.78 9.43 -0.94
C ILE A 98 -1.52 10.87 -0.54
N ASN A 99 -2.36 11.78 -1.02
CA ASN A 99 -2.35 13.15 -0.54
C ASN A 99 -3.02 13.19 0.82
N GLU A 100 -2.22 13.28 1.89
CA GLU A 100 -2.74 13.53 3.23
C GLU A 100 -3.00 15.03 3.40
N PHE A 101 -4.26 15.43 3.49
CA PHE A 101 -4.63 16.78 3.90
C PHE A 101 -4.70 16.83 5.43
N ARG A 102 -3.76 17.54 6.06
CA ARG A 102 -3.78 17.79 7.51
C ARG A 102 -4.54 19.09 7.77
N PHE A 103 -5.65 19.00 8.50
CA PHE A 103 -6.47 20.15 8.86
C PHE A 103 -6.72 20.16 10.38
N PRO A 104 -6.58 21.30 11.08
CA PRO A 104 -6.94 21.40 12.49
C PRO A 104 -8.39 20.95 12.73
N ASP A 105 -8.63 20.13 13.75
CA ASP A 105 -9.96 19.57 14.06
C ASP A 105 -10.57 18.68 12.95
N GLY A 106 -9.75 18.12 12.07
CA GLY A 106 -10.17 17.21 10.99
C GLY A 106 -10.65 15.83 11.46
N ASP A 107 -10.59 15.52 12.76
CA ASP A 107 -11.23 14.36 13.39
C ASP A 107 -12.72 14.58 13.65
N ARG A 108 -13.21 15.81 13.54
CA ARG A 108 -14.61 16.18 13.79
C ARG A 108 -15.43 16.19 12.51
N TYR A 109 -16.58 15.54 12.52
CA TYR A 109 -17.48 15.48 11.37
C TYR A 109 -17.94 16.87 10.89
N GLU A 110 -18.15 17.81 11.82
CA GLU A 110 -18.59 19.17 11.49
C GLU A 110 -17.54 19.94 10.66
N THR A 111 -16.26 19.64 10.85
CA THR A 111 -15.15 20.24 10.12
C THR A 111 -15.13 19.77 8.66
N TRP A 112 -15.41 18.49 8.41
CA TRP A 112 -15.48 17.93 7.07
C TRP A 112 -16.58 18.59 6.21
N GLY A 113 -17.72 18.95 6.81
CA GLY A 113 -18.79 19.66 6.10
C GLY A 113 -18.37 21.01 5.50
N ARG A 114 -17.29 21.64 6.02
CA ARG A 114 -16.74 22.90 5.48
C ARG A 114 -15.72 22.69 4.37
N LEU A 115 -15.06 21.53 4.36
CA LEU A 115 -13.98 21.19 3.42
C LEU A 115 -14.51 20.42 2.21
N LEU A 116 -15.63 19.72 2.37
CA LEU A 116 -16.25 18.94 1.31
C LEU A 116 -17.23 19.82 0.53
N ASN A 117 -17.05 19.88 -0.78
CA ASN A 117 -18.02 20.55 -1.65
C ASN A 117 -19.30 19.71 -1.70
N ALA A 118 -20.38 20.20 -1.08
CA ALA A 118 -21.66 19.50 -0.99
C ALA A 118 -22.23 19.07 -2.36
N ASN A 119 -21.89 19.78 -3.44
CA ASN A 119 -22.31 19.43 -4.81
C ASN A 119 -21.58 18.18 -5.37
N LEU A 120 -20.48 17.75 -4.76
CA LEU A 120 -19.67 16.61 -5.19
C LEU A 120 -19.95 15.32 -4.40
N ILE A 121 -20.72 15.39 -3.31
CA ILE A 121 -20.95 14.24 -2.40
C ILE A 121 -22.26 13.48 -2.74
N GLY A 122 -23.01 13.95 -3.74
CA GLY A 122 -24.30 13.36 -4.13
C GLY A 122 -25.44 13.71 -3.17
N LEU A 123 -26.67 13.33 -3.56
CA LEU A 123 -27.91 13.68 -2.86
C LEU A 123 -27.97 13.03 -1.46
N GLY A 124 -27.57 13.80 -0.45
CA GLY A 124 -27.62 13.39 0.96
C GLY A 124 -27.04 14.40 1.96
N PHE A 125 -26.31 15.42 1.49
CA PHE A 125 -25.70 16.45 2.34
C PHE A 125 -26.45 17.80 2.35
N GLY A 126 -27.63 17.87 1.73
CA GLY A 126 -28.50 19.04 1.77
C GLY A 126 -29.64 18.84 2.78
N GLY A 127 -29.47 19.38 3.98
CA GLY A 127 -30.58 19.75 4.86
C GLY A 127 -30.93 21.21 4.65
#